data_AF-A0A259KPP6-F1
#
_entry.id   AF-A0A259KPP6-F1
#
_cell.length_a   1.000
_cell.length_b   1.000
_cell.length_c   1.000
_cell.angle_alpha   90.00
_cell.angle_beta   90.00
_cell.angle_gamma   90.00
#
_symmetry.space_group_name_H-M   'P 1'
#
loop_
_entity.id
_entity.type
_entity.pdbx_description
1 polymer ?
#
loop_
_entity_poly.entity_id
_entity_poly.type
_entity_poly.pdbx_seq_one_letter_code
_entity_poly.pdbx_strand_id
1 'polypeptide(L)'
;MATKKRKISAAEKNLDDQLNTLQDSCVQELRMHYVTQQQERENLAKIYYWWQEAHKLPDYYNAKLAHLPQEQLRKTSTKINFAPILRLFYGVNTLNDSKRSRMSSALNAIHEEWQAKPKLYKKNVSKLANYIDQNSGVTGLAKQQAKISPPSTVSPSLTSDLLLDEHEADETADKAANPSNYTSAPNRVSKPRPERAAIVEVTDVQRRQALLEEAEEYWRKASGIASFDLDFGVNANKRKYSLALVRVDGKQMHFIDSSIDEQVIKSALLASYRRQFPPVPNNLRCILEMLRTQFVTGKFREQLDKVPELGYERDANGKYVEARKRLAFISSSNELLISPIGSRSGVTTSSKPRKKLIKFGNNDFYLPSYSKFYLEKRLLGNEDINQFGVTNVGKIMAIHKAPSIVYAMKLTNKAMPADFAYIDIVSFAAGEGKEFTQAKLNEKYVASIKNRFKINAPTMHKLAKLYAEKWIDSKGDHASRPENDLCSFAVASDALEFEIFDKAGDIGADTVCSLNNKLKLTRKLKFLFKCRDLMPALSGIGALQLDGEVELILDKNVLVFKYETTAASYITAIPTFNKQTKKRNEGAFVVYQPKAYAKQSSVAPSAASFDELNEPIVEDDLIPVYCYA
;
A
#
# COMPACT_ATOMS: atom_id res chain seq x y z
N MET A 1 64.46 23.47 7.89
CA MET A 1 63.91 22.56 6.87
C MET A 1 62.46 22.96 6.60
N ALA A 2 62.20 23.59 5.45
CA ALA A 2 60.84 23.96 5.05
C ALA A 2 60.12 22.71 4.51
N THR A 3 59.12 22.23 5.24
CA THR A 3 58.26 21.12 4.81
C THR A 3 57.49 21.56 3.58
N LYS A 4 57.84 20.98 2.43
CA LYS A 4 57.14 21.12 1.14
C LYS A 4 55.67 20.74 1.38
N LYS A 5 54.75 21.71 1.39
CA LYS A 5 53.31 21.44 1.46
C LYS A 5 52.92 20.57 0.25
N ARG A 6 52.64 19.29 0.50
CA ARG A 6 52.12 18.35 -0.49
C ARG A 6 50.82 18.95 -1.04
N LYS A 7 50.78 19.20 -2.35
CA LYS A 7 49.53 19.60 -3.02
C LYS A 7 48.59 18.40 -2.99
N ILE A 8 47.47 18.56 -2.27
CA ILE A 8 46.37 17.60 -2.26
C ILE A 8 45.82 17.52 -3.69
N SER A 9 45.73 16.30 -4.20
CA SER A 9 45.17 16.02 -5.52
C SER A 9 43.66 16.26 -5.54
N ALA A 10 43.09 16.49 -6.73
CA ALA A 10 41.64 16.66 -6.88
C ALA A 10 40.86 15.42 -6.40
N ALA A 11 41.44 14.22 -6.51
CA ALA A 11 40.86 12.98 -6.03
C ALA A 11 40.82 12.91 -4.49
N GLU A 12 41.91 13.30 -3.82
CA GLU A 12 41.96 13.37 -2.35
C GLU A 12 40.94 14.39 -1.82
N LYS A 13 40.82 15.56 -2.46
CA LYS A 13 39.80 16.55 -2.08
C LYS A 13 38.37 16.00 -2.23
N ASN A 14 38.08 15.29 -3.31
CA ASN A 14 36.76 14.66 -3.52
C ASN A 14 36.47 13.57 -2.47
N LEU A 15 37.47 12.77 -2.09
CA LEU A 15 37.33 11.77 -1.03
C LEU A 15 37.12 12.42 0.34
N ASP A 16 37.81 13.53 0.63
CA ASP A 16 37.60 14.30 1.86
C ASP A 16 36.17 14.89 1.92
N ASP A 17 35.65 15.43 0.81
CA ASP A 17 34.28 15.94 0.71
C ASP A 17 33.24 14.81 0.91
N GLN A 18 33.48 13.62 0.34
CA GLN A 18 32.64 12.43 0.54
C GLN A 18 32.70 11.93 1.99
N LEU A 19 33.89 11.91 2.61
CA LEU A 19 34.08 11.49 3.99
C LEU A 19 33.33 12.42 4.94
N ASN A 20 33.45 13.74 4.78
CA ASN A 20 32.73 14.71 5.60
C ASN A 20 31.20 14.52 5.47
N THR A 21 30.71 14.36 4.24
CA THR A 21 29.28 14.10 3.98
C THR A 21 28.81 12.81 4.67
N LEU A 22 29.62 11.75 4.63
CA LEU A 22 29.30 10.48 5.27
C LEU A 22 29.33 10.60 6.80
N GLN A 23 30.32 11.27 7.36
CA GLN A 23 30.41 11.53 8.81
C GLN A 23 29.18 12.29 9.31
N ASP A 24 28.77 13.35 8.61
CA ASP A 24 27.55 14.10 8.95
C ASP A 24 26.30 13.23 8.89
N SER A 25 26.20 12.36 7.88
CA SER A 25 25.08 11.41 7.74
C SER A 25 25.05 10.40 8.90
N CYS A 26 26.18 9.83 9.28
CA CYS A 26 26.27 8.88 10.39
C CYS A 26 25.93 9.55 11.73
N VAL A 27 26.45 10.76 11.99
CA VAL A 27 26.11 11.52 13.20
C VAL A 27 24.62 11.87 13.22
N GLN A 28 24.04 12.23 12.08
CA GLN A 28 22.61 12.51 11.98
C GLN A 28 21.75 11.27 12.26
N GLU A 29 22.13 10.10 11.76
CA GLU A 29 21.46 8.83 12.05
C GLU A 29 21.46 8.51 13.55
N LEU A 30 22.62 8.57 14.20
CA LEU A 30 22.74 8.35 15.65
C LEU A 30 21.89 9.34 16.47
N ARG A 31 21.85 10.62 16.06
CA ARG A 31 21.00 11.63 16.70
C ARG A 31 19.52 11.29 16.54
N MET A 32 19.08 10.89 15.34
CA MET A 32 17.70 10.50 15.09
C MET A 32 17.30 9.27 15.90
N HIS A 33 18.19 8.29 16.03
CA HIS A 33 17.99 7.12 16.88
C HIS A 33 17.78 7.54 18.35
N TYR A 34 18.66 8.38 18.89
CA TYR A 34 18.54 8.90 20.26
C TYR A 34 17.23 9.68 20.48
N VAL A 35 16.90 10.60 19.57
CA VAL A 35 15.65 11.39 19.65
C VAL A 35 14.41 10.50 19.58
N THR A 36 14.42 9.47 18.74
CA THR A 36 13.30 8.53 18.60
C THR A 36 13.13 7.70 19.88
N GLN A 37 14.21 7.21 20.48
CA GLN A 37 14.15 6.51 21.76
C GLN A 37 13.62 7.43 22.88
N GLN A 38 14.10 8.67 22.94
CA GLN A 38 13.60 9.62 23.92
C GLN A 38 12.10 9.90 23.72
N GLN A 39 11.66 10.08 22.48
CA GLN A 39 10.25 10.27 22.15
C GLN A 39 9.39 9.06 22.54
N GLU A 40 9.88 7.83 22.33
CA GLU A 40 9.19 6.61 22.77
C GLU A 40 8.96 6.61 24.28
N ARG A 41 9.99 6.98 25.06
CA ARG A 41 9.90 7.06 26.53
C ARG A 41 8.91 8.12 26.99
N GLU A 42 8.96 9.29 26.38
CA GLU A 42 7.99 10.35 26.65
C GLU A 42 6.57 9.96 26.28
N ASN A 43 6.39 9.24 25.17
CA ASN A 43 5.08 8.75 24.75
C ASN A 43 4.54 7.73 25.75
N LEU A 44 5.37 6.79 26.24
CA LEU A 44 4.94 5.85 27.29
C LEU A 44 4.57 6.57 28.59
N ALA A 45 5.35 7.57 29.01
CA ALA A 45 5.00 8.38 30.18
C ALA A 45 3.68 9.15 29.99
N LYS A 46 3.45 9.74 28.81
CA LYS A 46 2.19 10.42 28.45
C LYS A 46 1.01 9.44 28.44
N ILE A 47 1.19 8.26 27.87
CA ILE A 47 0.18 7.19 27.84
C ILE A 47 -0.17 6.76 29.27
N TYR A 48 0.84 6.58 30.14
CA TYR A 48 0.62 6.23 31.54
C TYR A 48 -0.21 7.28 32.27
N TYR A 49 0.13 8.57 32.14
CA TYR A 49 -0.64 9.64 32.77
C TYR A 49 -2.04 9.79 32.19
N TRP A 50 -2.19 9.64 30.87
CA TRP A 50 -3.51 9.61 30.25
C TRP A 50 -4.35 8.47 30.84
N TRP A 51 -3.78 7.28 30.98
CA TRP A 51 -4.44 6.14 31.58
C TRP A 51 -4.85 6.41 33.03
N GLN A 52 -3.97 7.01 33.86
CA GLN A 52 -4.32 7.33 35.25
C GLN A 52 -5.54 8.23 35.38
N GLU A 53 -5.68 9.21 34.48
CA GLU A 53 -6.83 10.12 34.49
C GLU A 53 -8.06 9.48 33.87
N ALA A 54 -7.91 8.77 32.75
CA ALA A 54 -9.01 8.08 32.09
C ALA A 54 -9.60 6.98 32.97
N HIS A 55 -8.77 6.21 33.67
CA HIS A 55 -9.20 5.11 34.53
C HIS A 55 -10.03 5.57 35.74
N LYS A 56 -9.92 6.84 36.16
CA LYS A 56 -10.79 7.47 37.16
C LYS A 56 -12.19 7.76 36.64
N LEU A 57 -12.41 7.65 35.33
CA LEU A 57 -13.69 7.88 34.66
C LEU A 57 -14.10 6.57 33.95
N PRO A 58 -14.65 5.58 34.67
CA PRO A 58 -14.89 4.23 34.14
C PRO A 58 -15.73 4.23 32.86
N ASP A 59 -16.78 5.05 32.79
CA ASP A 59 -17.64 5.13 31.60
C ASP A 59 -16.88 5.64 30.38
N TYR A 60 -16.05 6.67 30.55
CA TYR A 60 -15.20 7.19 29.48
C TYR A 60 -14.16 6.15 29.04
N TYR A 61 -13.46 5.54 30.00
CA TYR A 61 -12.41 4.56 29.72
C TYR A 61 -12.96 3.33 29.01
N ASN A 62 -14.05 2.77 29.52
CA ASN A 62 -14.72 1.62 28.93
C ASN A 62 -15.30 1.97 27.55
N ALA A 63 -15.86 3.17 27.37
CA ALA A 63 -16.34 3.61 26.06
C ALA A 63 -15.19 3.70 25.02
N LYS A 64 -14.00 4.16 25.41
CA LYS A 64 -12.84 4.16 24.50
C LYS A 64 -12.37 2.75 24.12
N LEU A 65 -12.52 1.78 25.02
CA LEU A 65 -12.13 0.39 24.80
C LEU A 65 -13.23 -0.48 24.17
N ALA A 66 -14.50 -0.04 24.21
CA ALA A 66 -15.65 -0.82 23.77
C ALA A 66 -15.59 -1.26 22.30
N HIS A 67 -14.84 -0.54 21.47
CA HIS A 67 -14.65 -0.87 20.06
C HIS A 67 -13.62 -1.99 19.83
N LEU A 68 -12.81 -2.35 20.84
CA LEU A 68 -11.84 -3.43 20.73
C LEU A 68 -12.52 -4.80 20.94
N PRO A 69 -12.07 -5.87 20.26
CA PRO A 69 -12.58 -7.21 20.50
C PRO A 69 -12.38 -7.65 21.96
N GLN A 70 -13.36 -8.37 22.53
CA GLN A 70 -13.32 -8.82 23.92
C GLN A 70 -12.08 -9.69 24.23
N GLU A 71 -11.62 -10.48 23.26
CA GLU A 71 -10.39 -11.27 23.36
C GLU A 71 -9.14 -10.42 23.60
N GLN A 72 -9.17 -9.15 23.19
CA GLN A 72 -8.08 -8.20 23.38
C GLN A 72 -8.20 -7.41 24.68
N LEU A 73 -9.33 -7.53 25.38
CA LEU A 73 -9.62 -6.95 26.69
C LEU A 73 -9.37 -7.94 27.85
N ARG A 74 -8.73 -9.09 27.58
CA ARG A 74 -8.48 -10.13 28.59
C ARG A 74 -7.84 -9.54 29.84
N LYS A 75 -8.46 -9.77 30.99
CA LYS A 75 -7.91 -9.35 32.28
C LYS A 75 -6.76 -10.27 32.66
N THR A 76 -5.63 -9.69 33.04
CA THR A 76 -4.54 -10.41 33.72
C THR A 76 -4.83 -10.42 35.21
N SER A 77 -4.67 -11.57 35.88
CA SER A 77 -5.10 -11.77 37.28
C SER A 77 -4.25 -11.01 38.31
N THR A 78 -3.04 -10.56 37.94
CA THR A 78 -2.06 -9.99 38.90
C THR A 78 -1.53 -8.62 38.52
N LYS A 79 -1.67 -8.17 37.27
CA LYS A 79 -1.11 -6.91 36.75
C LYS A 79 -2.12 -6.17 35.89
N ILE A 80 -1.91 -4.87 35.68
CA ILE A 80 -2.74 -4.07 34.77
C ILE A 80 -2.42 -4.50 33.34
N ASN A 81 -3.46 -4.85 32.59
CA ASN A 81 -3.31 -5.09 31.16
C ASN A 81 -3.28 -3.75 30.40
N PHE A 82 -2.08 -3.28 30.04
CA PHE A 82 -1.91 -2.06 29.24
C PHE A 82 -2.02 -2.31 27.73
N ALA A 83 -2.12 -3.56 27.27
CA ALA A 83 -2.21 -3.87 25.84
C ALA A 83 -3.41 -3.21 25.13
N PRO A 84 -4.63 -3.14 25.70
CA PRO A 84 -5.76 -2.41 25.10
C PRO A 84 -5.45 -0.93 24.90
N ILE A 85 -4.78 -0.30 25.87
CA ILE A 85 -4.42 1.13 25.81
C ILE A 85 -3.39 1.36 24.72
N LEU A 86 -2.37 0.51 24.62
CA LEU A 86 -1.37 0.60 23.57
C LEU A 86 -1.99 0.48 22.17
N ARG A 87 -3.04 -0.33 22.00
CA ARG A 87 -3.79 -0.42 20.73
C ARG A 87 -4.54 0.87 20.40
N LEU A 88 -5.02 1.62 21.40
CA LEU A 88 -5.65 2.93 21.16
C LEU A 88 -4.66 3.96 20.59
N PHE A 89 -3.41 3.94 21.06
CA PHE A 89 -2.41 4.97 20.72
C PHE A 89 -1.54 4.64 19.52
N TYR A 90 -1.24 3.36 19.30
CA TYR A 90 -0.39 2.93 18.18
C TYR A 90 -1.19 2.34 17.01
N GLY A 91 -2.46 2.01 17.24
CA GLY A 91 -3.30 1.30 16.28
C GLY A 91 -3.33 -0.20 16.58
N VAL A 92 -4.48 -0.81 16.33
CA VAL A 92 -4.75 -2.23 16.65
C VAL A 92 -3.78 -3.17 15.94
N ASN A 93 -3.37 -2.85 14.71
CA ASN A 93 -2.59 -3.73 13.85
C ASN A 93 -1.13 -3.27 13.65
N THR A 94 -0.69 -2.21 14.34
CA THR A 94 0.63 -1.60 14.13
C THR A 94 1.72 -2.28 14.95
N LEU A 95 1.48 -2.49 16.26
CA LEU A 95 2.44 -3.14 17.14
C LEU A 95 2.30 -4.66 17.06
N ASN A 96 3.41 -5.35 16.78
CA ASN A 96 3.48 -6.79 16.95
C ASN A 96 3.33 -7.19 18.43
N ASP A 97 2.97 -8.44 18.67
CA ASP A 97 2.63 -8.94 19.99
C ASP A 97 3.80 -8.84 20.98
N SER A 98 5.02 -9.11 20.53
CA SER A 98 6.23 -9.01 21.33
C SER A 98 6.51 -7.58 21.80
N LYS A 99 6.51 -6.59 20.89
CA LYS A 99 6.72 -5.17 21.24
C LYS A 99 5.61 -4.65 22.15
N ARG A 100 4.36 -5.00 21.85
CA ARG A 100 3.20 -4.63 22.69
C ARG A 100 3.29 -5.22 24.09
N SER A 101 3.71 -6.49 24.22
CA SER A 101 3.92 -7.13 25.52
C SER A 101 5.05 -6.45 26.30
N ARG A 102 6.20 -6.16 25.65
CA ARG A 102 7.31 -5.44 26.28
C ARG A 102 6.88 -4.07 26.82
N MET A 103 6.18 -3.29 26.00
CA MET A 103 5.65 -1.98 26.40
C MET A 103 4.63 -2.09 27.54
N SER A 104 3.76 -3.11 27.53
CA SER A 104 2.81 -3.35 28.62
C SER A 104 3.52 -3.69 29.93
N SER A 105 4.60 -4.48 29.89
CA SER A 105 5.43 -4.76 31.07
C SER A 105 6.13 -3.51 31.57
N ALA A 106 6.71 -2.69 30.68
CA ALA A 106 7.32 -1.42 31.06
C ALA A 106 6.31 -0.45 31.71
N LEU A 107 5.08 -0.39 31.22
CA LEU A 107 4.00 0.41 31.84
C LEU A 107 3.61 -0.07 33.24
N ASN A 108 3.66 -1.39 33.51
CA ASN A 108 3.49 -1.90 34.87
C ASN A 108 4.67 -1.52 35.78
N ALA A 109 5.91 -1.54 35.29
CA ALA A 109 7.07 -1.06 36.07
C ALA A 109 6.94 0.44 36.41
N ILE A 110 6.52 1.24 35.43
CA ILE A 110 6.23 2.67 35.62
C ILE A 110 5.12 2.86 36.67
N HIS A 111 4.09 2.00 36.66
CA HIS A 111 3.01 2.05 37.64
C HIS A 111 3.51 1.81 39.07
N GLU A 112 4.32 0.76 39.28
CA GLU A 112 4.90 0.41 40.58
C GLU A 112 5.81 1.52 41.10
N GLU A 113 6.69 2.06 40.25
CA GLU A 113 7.59 3.17 40.63
C GLU A 113 6.80 4.44 40.99
N TRP A 114 5.76 4.76 40.21
CA TRP A 114 4.91 5.91 40.50
C TRP A 114 4.14 5.73 41.81
N GLN A 115 3.64 4.52 42.10
CA GLN A 115 2.97 4.21 43.37
C GLN A 115 3.92 4.31 44.57
N ALA A 116 5.18 3.90 44.41
CA ALA A 116 6.19 4.02 45.44
C ALA A 116 6.58 5.49 45.73
N LYS A 117 6.61 6.35 44.69
CA LYS A 117 7.09 7.74 44.81
C LYS A 117 6.18 8.76 44.13
N PRO A 118 4.89 8.87 44.49
CA PRO A 118 3.91 9.69 43.74
C PRO A 118 4.25 11.19 43.78
N LYS A 119 4.81 11.68 44.89
CA LYS A 119 5.23 13.09 45.05
C LYS A 119 6.39 13.48 44.13
N LEU A 120 7.25 12.52 43.77
CA LEU A 120 8.42 12.75 42.92
C LEU A 120 7.99 13.02 41.46
N TYR A 121 7.08 12.19 40.96
CA TYR A 121 6.68 12.17 39.55
C TYR A 121 5.55 13.15 39.24
N LYS A 122 4.55 13.31 40.12
CA LYS A 122 3.36 14.15 39.87
C LYS A 122 2.80 13.84 38.45
N LYS A 123 2.52 14.86 37.63
CA LYS A 123 2.20 14.75 36.18
C LYS A 123 3.41 15.13 35.28
N ASN A 124 4.63 14.98 35.78
CA ASN A 124 5.83 15.37 35.05
C ASN A 124 6.28 14.24 34.11
N VAL A 125 6.08 14.45 32.80
CA VAL A 125 6.45 13.50 31.73
C VAL A 125 7.95 13.26 31.69
N SER A 126 8.76 14.32 31.75
CA SER A 126 10.22 14.23 31.65
C SER A 126 10.83 13.39 32.77
N LYS A 127 10.32 13.48 34.00
CA LYS A 127 10.81 12.66 35.12
C LYS A 127 10.55 11.17 34.93
N LEU A 128 9.37 10.79 34.43
CA LEU A 128 9.08 9.39 34.12
C LEU A 128 9.88 8.91 32.91
N ALA A 129 10.03 9.74 31.87
CA ALA A 129 10.87 9.40 30.72
C ALA A 129 12.33 9.16 31.14
N ASN A 130 12.88 9.99 32.04
CA ASN A 130 14.22 9.82 32.59
C ASN A 130 14.34 8.55 33.45
N TYR A 131 13.30 8.18 34.21
CA TYR A 131 13.29 6.90 34.92
C TYR A 131 13.35 5.71 33.96
N ILE A 132 12.63 5.77 32.84
CA ILE A 132 12.69 4.73 31.80
C ILE A 132 14.11 4.64 31.22
N ASP A 133 14.74 5.78 30.93
CA ASP A 133 16.13 5.83 30.45
C ASP A 133 17.13 5.20 31.43
N GLN A 134 17.08 5.61 32.69
CA GLN A 134 17.96 5.13 33.76
C GLN A 134 17.86 3.61 34.00
N ASN A 135 16.77 2.97 33.56
CA ASN A 135 16.55 1.54 33.67
C ASN A 135 16.71 0.80 32.33
N SER A 136 17.60 1.29 31.47
CA SER A 136 17.92 0.68 30.17
C SER A 136 16.73 0.62 29.21
N GLY A 137 15.86 1.64 29.26
CA GLY A 137 14.73 1.79 28.34
C GLY A 137 13.58 0.80 28.57
N VAL A 138 12.72 0.69 27.55
CA VAL A 138 11.53 -0.18 27.59
C VAL A 138 11.93 -1.65 27.80
N THR A 139 12.98 -2.10 27.11
CA THR A 139 13.46 -3.48 27.22
C THR A 139 14.02 -3.78 28.60
N GLY A 140 14.81 -2.86 29.19
CA GLY A 140 15.35 -3.03 30.54
C GLY A 140 14.28 -3.13 31.61
N LEU A 141 13.30 -2.22 31.60
CA LEU A 141 12.15 -2.27 32.51
C LEU A 141 11.32 -3.55 32.33
N ALA A 142 11.09 -3.98 31.08
CA ALA A 142 10.37 -5.23 30.81
C ALA A 142 11.12 -6.46 31.34
N LYS A 143 12.46 -6.51 31.22
CA LYS A 143 13.31 -7.57 31.77
C LYS A 143 13.25 -7.60 33.30
N GLN A 144 13.32 -6.45 33.96
CA GLN A 144 13.20 -6.36 35.42
C GLN A 144 11.84 -6.91 35.91
N GLN A 145 10.75 -6.53 35.22
CA GLN A 145 9.40 -7.04 35.52
C GLN A 145 9.24 -8.54 35.31
N ALA A 146 9.90 -9.11 34.30
CA ALA A 146 9.90 -10.55 34.05
C ALA A 146 10.63 -11.32 35.16
N LYS A 147 11.75 -10.79 35.69
CA LYS A 147 12.51 -11.40 36.80
C LYS A 147 11.75 -11.39 38.14
N ILE A 148 10.82 -10.46 38.32
CA ILE A 148 10.02 -10.31 39.55
C ILE A 148 8.79 -11.23 39.55
N SER A 149 8.39 -11.81 38.41
CA SER A 149 7.18 -12.65 38.30
C SER A 149 7.54 -14.15 38.36
N PRO A 150 6.85 -15.00 39.17
CA PRO A 150 7.10 -16.44 39.18
C PRO A 150 6.71 -17.09 37.84
N PRO A 151 7.31 -18.25 37.46
CA PRO A 151 7.25 -18.77 36.11
C PRO A 151 5.89 -19.42 35.83
N SER A 152 4.99 -18.68 35.19
CA SER A 152 3.83 -19.26 34.51
C SER A 152 3.90 -18.94 33.01
N THR A 153 4.19 -19.98 32.22
CA THR A 153 4.08 -20.06 30.75
C THR A 153 4.61 -18.85 29.98
N VAL A 154 5.94 -18.71 29.95
CA VAL A 154 6.62 -17.86 28.97
C VAL A 154 6.62 -18.59 27.63
N SER A 155 6.02 -17.99 26.60
CA SER A 155 6.10 -18.52 25.23
C SER A 155 7.57 -18.61 24.77
N PRO A 156 8.05 -19.75 24.26
CA PRO A 156 9.46 -19.97 23.89
C PRO A 156 10.00 -19.06 22.77
N SER A 157 9.15 -18.23 22.15
CA SER A 157 9.55 -17.20 21.18
C SER A 157 10.21 -15.97 21.83
N LEU A 158 9.87 -15.63 23.08
CA LEU A 158 10.44 -14.47 23.78
C LEU A 158 11.93 -14.67 24.06
N THR A 159 12.35 -15.88 24.43
CA THR A 159 13.74 -16.21 24.78
C THR A 159 14.69 -16.18 23.58
N SER A 160 14.19 -16.47 22.37
CA SER A 160 15.00 -16.52 21.15
C SER A 160 15.28 -15.14 20.55
N ASP A 161 14.34 -14.20 20.65
CA ASP A 161 14.53 -12.84 20.11
C ASP A 161 15.30 -11.95 21.08
N LEU A 162 15.23 -12.25 22.39
CA LEU A 162 16.11 -11.65 23.41
C LEU A 162 17.60 -11.90 23.12
N LEU A 163 17.95 -13.04 22.51
CA LEU A 163 19.31 -13.42 22.11
C LEU A 163 19.78 -12.75 20.80
N LEU A 164 18.86 -12.32 19.93
CA LEU A 164 19.19 -11.61 18.69
C LEU A 164 19.54 -10.14 18.97
N ASP A 165 18.77 -9.47 19.84
CA ASP A 165 19.08 -8.09 20.28
C ASP A 165 20.33 -8.05 21.19
N GLU A 166 20.59 -9.11 21.98
CA GLU A 166 21.85 -9.26 22.75
C GLU A 166 23.07 -9.40 21.83
N HIS A 167 22.94 -10.07 20.68
CA HIS A 167 24.02 -10.17 19.68
C HIS A 167 24.30 -8.85 18.96
N GLU A 168 23.28 -8.00 18.73
CA GLU A 168 23.48 -6.65 18.16
C GLU A 168 24.05 -5.67 19.19
N ALA A 169 23.71 -5.83 20.47
CA ALA A 169 24.29 -5.05 21.57
C ALA A 169 25.76 -5.44 21.86
N ASP A 170 26.08 -6.73 21.94
CA ASP A 170 27.44 -7.22 22.22
C ASP A 170 28.40 -7.00 21.03
N GLU A 171 27.92 -7.05 19.78
CA GLU A 171 28.76 -6.73 18.60
C GLU A 171 29.27 -5.29 18.58
N THR A 172 28.58 -4.35 19.25
CA THR A 172 29.04 -2.96 19.37
C THR A 172 30.05 -2.74 20.50
N ALA A 173 30.10 -3.63 21.49
CA ALA A 173 31.08 -3.60 22.57
C ALA A 173 32.38 -4.34 22.22
N ASP A 174 32.31 -5.49 21.55
CA ASP A 174 33.50 -6.32 21.25
C ASP A 174 34.32 -5.85 20.02
N LYS A 175 33.70 -5.14 19.06
CA LYS A 175 34.42 -4.59 17.89
C LYS A 175 35.39 -3.45 18.23
N ALA A 176 35.34 -2.92 19.46
CA ALA A 176 36.30 -1.93 19.94
C ALA A 176 37.57 -2.57 20.56
N ALA A 177 37.59 -3.89 20.82
CA ALA A 177 38.62 -4.51 21.67
C ALA A 177 39.57 -5.51 20.97
N ASN A 178 39.21 -6.17 19.86
CA ASN A 178 40.16 -7.09 19.18
C ASN A 178 39.82 -7.38 17.69
N PRO A 179 40.66 -6.99 16.72
CA PRO A 179 40.36 -7.11 15.28
C PRO A 179 40.72 -8.45 14.62
N SER A 180 41.09 -9.49 15.36
CA SER A 180 41.56 -10.75 14.76
C SER A 180 40.94 -11.99 15.39
N ASN A 181 39.83 -12.45 14.82
CA ASN A 181 39.54 -13.87 14.56
C ASN A 181 38.10 -14.04 14.08
N TYR A 182 37.90 -14.21 12.77
CA TYR A 182 36.70 -14.86 12.24
C TYR A 182 37.08 -15.78 11.07
N THR A 183 37.16 -17.07 11.37
CA THR A 183 36.99 -18.15 10.39
C THR A 183 35.82 -19.03 10.83
N SER A 184 35.02 -19.43 9.84
CA SER A 184 33.92 -20.42 9.85
C SER A 184 32.58 -20.01 10.52
N ALA A 185 31.61 -19.68 9.65
CA ALA A 185 30.19 -19.63 9.97
C ALA A 185 29.56 -21.04 9.90
N PRO A 186 28.71 -21.47 10.85
CA PRO A 186 27.89 -22.65 10.68
C PRO A 186 26.49 -22.31 10.15
N ASN A 187 26.03 -23.19 9.26
CA ASN A 187 24.73 -23.23 8.57
C ASN A 187 23.52 -22.78 9.41
N ARG A 188 22.82 -21.73 8.95
CA ARG A 188 21.49 -21.33 9.48
C ARG A 188 20.38 -22.09 8.74
N VAL A 189 19.79 -23.05 9.44
CA VAL A 189 18.51 -23.70 9.10
C VAL A 189 17.42 -22.62 9.04
N SER A 190 16.70 -22.56 7.93
CA SER A 190 15.55 -21.66 7.71
C SER A 190 14.37 -22.10 8.59
N LYS A 191 14.20 -21.45 9.75
CA LYS A 191 13.00 -21.63 10.59
C LYS A 191 11.80 -20.86 10.00
N PRO A 192 10.57 -21.40 10.12
CA PRO A 192 9.36 -20.80 9.57
C PRO A 192 9.05 -19.47 10.27
N ARG A 193 8.67 -18.49 9.45
CA ARG A 193 8.28 -17.13 9.87
C ARG A 193 7.08 -17.21 10.83
N PRO A 194 7.09 -16.51 11.98
CA PRO A 194 5.94 -16.52 12.89
C PRO A 194 4.69 -15.98 12.18
N GLU A 195 3.56 -16.66 12.39
CA GLU A 195 2.25 -16.28 11.87
C GLU A 195 1.94 -14.82 12.18
N ARG A 196 1.53 -14.06 11.15
CA ARG A 196 1.08 -12.68 11.31
C ARG A 196 -0.09 -12.66 12.28
N ALA A 197 -0.06 -11.75 13.25
CA ALA A 197 -1.13 -11.52 14.22
C ALA A 197 -2.51 -11.54 13.55
N ALA A 198 -3.47 -12.23 14.17
CA ALA A 198 -4.86 -12.23 13.75
C ALA A 198 -5.35 -10.78 13.58
N ILE A 199 -5.65 -10.41 12.34
CA ILE A 199 -6.14 -9.07 11.99
C ILE A 199 -7.49 -8.91 12.67
N VAL A 200 -7.67 -7.80 13.39
CA VAL A 200 -8.98 -7.49 13.97
C VAL A 200 -9.95 -7.14 12.84
N GLU A 201 -10.97 -7.98 12.70
CA GLU A 201 -12.06 -7.74 11.76
C GLU A 201 -13.20 -7.01 12.46
N VAL A 202 -13.79 -6.05 11.73
CA VAL A 202 -14.98 -5.35 12.19
C VAL A 202 -16.19 -6.23 11.92
N THR A 203 -17.07 -6.36 12.90
CA THR A 203 -18.31 -7.13 12.76
C THR A 203 -19.30 -6.45 11.81
N ASP A 204 -20.22 -7.20 11.21
CA ASP A 204 -21.23 -6.62 10.32
C ASP A 204 -22.17 -5.64 11.03
N VAL A 205 -22.41 -5.85 12.33
CA VAL A 205 -23.18 -4.92 13.17
C VAL A 205 -22.45 -3.58 13.29
N GLN A 206 -21.15 -3.60 13.60
CA GLN A 206 -20.34 -2.38 13.68
C GLN A 206 -20.24 -1.68 12.32
N ARG A 207 -20.09 -2.43 11.22
CA ARG A 207 -20.10 -1.88 9.85
C ARG A 207 -21.43 -1.17 9.56
N ARG A 208 -22.54 -1.83 9.87
CA ARG A 208 -23.88 -1.27 9.64
C ARG A 208 -24.08 0.01 10.43
N GLN A 209 -23.71 0.03 11.71
CA GLN A 209 -23.83 1.21 12.55
C GLN A 209 -23.00 2.40 12.02
N ALA A 210 -21.82 2.13 11.48
CA ALA A 210 -20.90 3.18 11.06
C ALA A 210 -21.13 3.71 9.63
N LEU A 211 -21.67 2.88 8.72
CA LEU A 211 -21.64 3.17 7.27
C LEU A 211 -23.02 3.22 6.61
N LEU A 212 -24.09 2.76 7.27
CA LEU A 212 -25.38 2.62 6.60
C LEU A 212 -25.95 3.96 6.13
N GLU A 213 -25.87 5.00 6.95
CA GLU A 213 -26.35 6.34 6.59
C GLU A 213 -25.60 6.91 5.37
N GLU A 214 -24.26 6.81 5.37
CA GLU A 214 -23.44 7.22 4.22
C GLU A 214 -23.77 6.43 2.96
N ALA A 215 -24.00 5.12 3.10
CA ALA A 215 -24.36 4.24 1.99
C ALA A 215 -25.73 4.63 1.39
N GLU A 216 -26.74 4.84 2.24
CA GLU A 216 -28.08 5.24 1.79
C GLU A 216 -28.05 6.61 1.11
N GLU A 217 -27.29 7.58 1.64
CA GLU A 217 -27.16 8.91 1.04
C GLU A 217 -26.42 8.88 -0.30
N TYR A 218 -25.39 8.05 -0.43
CA TYR A 218 -24.71 7.84 -1.71
C TYR A 218 -25.64 7.27 -2.77
N TRP A 219 -26.37 6.19 -2.46
CA TRP A 219 -27.24 5.51 -3.43
C TRP A 219 -28.49 6.30 -3.80
N ARG A 220 -28.86 7.35 -3.05
CA ARG A 220 -29.91 8.29 -3.47
C ARG A 220 -29.51 9.17 -4.65
N LYS A 221 -28.20 9.43 -4.80
CA LYS A 221 -27.63 10.34 -5.79
C LYS A 221 -26.99 9.59 -6.96
N ALA A 222 -26.54 8.36 -6.75
CA ALA A 222 -25.84 7.58 -7.75
C ALA A 222 -26.78 7.05 -8.85
N SER A 223 -26.34 7.11 -10.11
CA SER A 223 -27.08 6.66 -11.30
C SER A 223 -26.99 5.15 -11.59
N GLY A 224 -26.48 4.35 -10.65
CA GLY A 224 -26.26 2.91 -10.84
C GLY A 224 -25.17 2.59 -11.87
N ILE A 225 -25.06 1.31 -12.25
CA ILE A 225 -24.07 0.83 -13.25
C ILE A 225 -24.66 0.84 -14.67
N ALA A 226 -25.96 0.60 -14.79
CA ALA A 226 -26.72 0.64 -16.04
C ALA A 226 -28.19 0.92 -15.74
N SER A 227 -28.89 1.51 -16.71
CA SER A 227 -30.35 1.68 -16.72
C SER A 227 -30.94 0.89 -17.89
N PHE A 228 -32.13 0.35 -17.69
CA PHE A 228 -32.94 -0.31 -18.71
C PHE A 228 -34.41 -0.13 -18.37
N ASP A 229 -35.25 -0.12 -19.40
CA ASP A 229 -36.69 -0.03 -19.23
C ASP A 229 -37.25 -1.39 -18.79
N LEU A 230 -38.23 -1.34 -17.88
CA LEU A 230 -38.93 -2.52 -17.39
C LEU A 230 -40.32 -2.57 -18.05
N ASP A 231 -40.59 -3.64 -18.80
CA ASP A 231 -41.91 -3.89 -19.38
C ASP A 231 -42.89 -4.53 -18.37
N PHE A 232 -42.48 -4.65 -17.11
CA PHE A 232 -43.25 -5.24 -16.02
C PHE A 232 -43.09 -4.42 -14.72
N GLY A 233 -44.06 -4.54 -13.82
CA GLY A 233 -44.03 -3.86 -12.53
C GLY A 233 -43.08 -4.53 -11.55
N VAL A 234 -42.27 -3.73 -10.84
CA VAL A 234 -41.42 -4.18 -9.73
C VAL A 234 -41.85 -3.47 -8.45
N ASN A 235 -42.16 -4.25 -7.41
CA ASN A 235 -42.47 -3.68 -6.09
C ASN A 235 -41.23 -3.00 -5.53
N ALA A 236 -41.40 -1.79 -4.99
CA ALA A 236 -40.35 -1.04 -4.34
C ALA A 236 -40.77 -0.59 -2.94
N ASN A 237 -39.82 -0.49 -2.02
CA ASN A 237 -40.07 0.03 -0.68
C ASN A 237 -40.34 1.55 -0.70
N LYS A 238 -40.60 2.15 0.47
CA LYS A 238 -40.85 3.60 0.61
C LYS A 238 -39.73 4.49 0.05
N ARG A 239 -38.51 3.95 -0.09
CA ARG A 239 -37.32 4.62 -0.61
C ARG A 239 -37.05 4.31 -2.09
N LYS A 240 -38.00 3.66 -2.78
CA LYS A 240 -37.92 3.27 -4.19
C LYS A 240 -36.80 2.26 -4.51
N TYR A 241 -36.45 1.41 -3.55
CA TYR A 241 -35.52 0.29 -3.77
C TYR A 241 -36.25 -1.05 -3.81
N SER A 242 -35.71 -1.97 -4.60
CA SER A 242 -36.13 -3.35 -4.72
C SER A 242 -34.91 -4.24 -4.91
N LEU A 243 -34.93 -5.45 -4.35
CA LEU A 243 -33.90 -6.46 -4.60
C LEU A 243 -34.45 -7.53 -5.54
N ALA A 244 -33.95 -7.57 -6.77
CA ALA A 244 -34.38 -8.52 -7.79
C ALA A 244 -33.53 -9.79 -7.80
N LEU A 245 -34.16 -10.95 -7.90
CA LEU A 245 -33.52 -12.21 -8.25
C LEU A 245 -33.58 -12.39 -9.77
N VAL A 246 -32.41 -12.51 -10.39
CA VAL A 246 -32.28 -12.62 -11.85
C VAL A 246 -31.51 -13.88 -12.20
N ARG A 247 -32.02 -14.66 -13.16
CA ARG A 247 -31.28 -15.75 -13.82
C ARG A 247 -30.71 -15.24 -15.13
N VAL A 248 -29.41 -15.43 -15.35
CA VAL A 248 -28.77 -15.12 -16.63
C VAL A 248 -28.68 -16.40 -17.46
N ASP A 249 -29.25 -16.40 -18.67
CA ASP A 249 -29.12 -17.48 -19.64
C ASP A 249 -28.48 -16.94 -20.93
N GLY A 250 -27.18 -17.20 -21.09
CA GLY A 250 -26.39 -16.65 -22.19
C GLY A 250 -26.42 -15.11 -22.24
N LYS A 251 -27.21 -14.55 -23.15
CA LYS A 251 -27.38 -13.09 -23.34
C LYS A 251 -28.65 -12.52 -22.70
N GLN A 252 -29.56 -13.36 -22.20
CA GLN A 252 -30.83 -12.92 -21.64
C GLN A 252 -30.80 -12.91 -20.11
N MET A 253 -31.42 -11.89 -19.52
CA MET A 253 -31.68 -11.80 -18.09
C MET A 253 -33.15 -12.07 -17.84
N HIS A 254 -33.45 -13.14 -17.11
CA HIS A 254 -34.79 -13.49 -16.70
C HIS A 254 -35.00 -13.02 -15.26
N PHE A 255 -35.89 -12.05 -15.09
CA PHE A 255 -36.36 -11.67 -13.77
C PHE A 255 -37.21 -12.81 -13.20
N ILE A 256 -36.88 -13.28 -11.99
CA ILE A 256 -37.57 -14.39 -11.34
C ILE A 256 -38.56 -13.83 -10.30
N ASP A 257 -38.07 -12.98 -9.39
CA ASP A 257 -38.84 -12.41 -8.30
C ASP A 257 -38.16 -11.15 -7.74
N SER A 258 -38.84 -10.40 -6.88
CA SER A 258 -38.27 -9.29 -6.13
C SER A 258 -38.69 -9.27 -4.66
N SER A 259 -37.79 -8.77 -3.80
CA SER A 259 -38.06 -8.53 -2.38
C SER A 259 -37.97 -7.05 -2.04
N ILE A 260 -38.90 -6.59 -1.20
CA ILE A 260 -38.92 -5.24 -0.60
C ILE A 260 -38.52 -5.23 0.88
N ASP A 261 -37.98 -6.35 1.39
CA ASP A 261 -37.50 -6.45 2.77
C ASP A 261 -36.44 -5.38 3.06
N GLU A 262 -36.73 -4.49 4.02
CA GLU A 262 -35.86 -3.35 4.32
C GLU A 262 -34.49 -3.78 4.87
N GLN A 263 -34.41 -4.87 5.63
CA GLN A 263 -33.15 -5.33 6.23
C GLN A 263 -32.23 -5.92 5.15
N VAL A 264 -32.81 -6.70 4.23
CA VAL A 264 -32.07 -7.27 3.10
C VAL A 264 -31.61 -6.16 2.16
N ILE A 265 -32.47 -5.19 1.82
CA ILE A 265 -32.11 -4.03 0.99
C ILE A 265 -30.98 -3.22 1.64
N LYS A 266 -31.10 -2.87 2.93
CA LYS A 266 -30.06 -2.11 3.66
C LYS A 266 -28.72 -2.84 3.65
N SER A 267 -28.74 -4.16 3.83
CA SER A 267 -27.53 -4.99 3.79
C SER A 267 -26.90 -5.03 2.39
N ALA A 268 -27.71 -5.14 1.34
CA ALA A 268 -27.24 -5.12 -0.05
C ALA A 268 -26.68 -3.74 -0.46
N LEU A 269 -27.33 -2.64 -0.05
CA LEU A 269 -26.84 -1.27 -0.28
C LEU A 269 -25.49 -1.05 0.41
N LEU A 270 -25.36 -1.47 1.67
CA LEU A 270 -24.11 -1.37 2.42
C LEU A 270 -23.00 -2.22 1.80
N ALA A 271 -23.27 -3.49 1.47
CA ALA A 271 -22.29 -4.37 0.83
C ALA A 271 -21.81 -3.79 -0.51
N SER A 272 -22.72 -3.21 -1.28
CA SER A 272 -22.39 -2.58 -2.56
C SER A 272 -21.60 -1.30 -2.37
N TYR A 273 -21.92 -0.49 -1.36
CA TYR A 273 -21.25 0.78 -1.04
C TYR A 273 -19.80 0.57 -0.61
N ARG A 274 -19.49 -0.44 0.21
CA ARG A 274 -18.15 -0.66 0.82
C ARG A 274 -17.00 -0.66 -0.20
N ARG A 275 -17.26 -1.14 -1.41
CA ARG A 275 -16.29 -1.27 -2.52
C ARG A 275 -16.34 -0.16 -3.58
N GLN A 276 -17.22 0.84 -3.43
CA GLN A 276 -17.34 1.91 -4.41
C GLN A 276 -16.19 2.90 -4.30
N PHE A 277 -15.48 3.16 -5.41
CA PHE A 277 -14.43 4.18 -5.44
C PHE A 277 -14.94 5.63 -5.33
N PRO A 278 -16.08 6.02 -5.94
CA PRO A 278 -16.53 7.41 -5.95
C PRO A 278 -16.65 8.15 -4.61
N PRO A 279 -17.17 7.53 -3.54
CA PRO A 279 -17.24 8.14 -2.21
C PRO A 279 -15.87 8.30 -1.52
N VAL A 280 -14.83 7.64 -2.01
CA VAL A 280 -13.50 7.68 -1.39
C VAL A 280 -12.87 9.07 -1.61
N PRO A 281 -12.29 9.70 -0.57
CA PRO A 281 -11.53 10.95 -0.70
C PRO A 281 -10.47 10.89 -1.80
N ASN A 282 -10.38 11.95 -2.62
CA ASN A 282 -9.60 11.95 -3.87
C ASN A 282 -8.13 11.49 -3.71
N ASN A 283 -7.48 11.89 -2.60
CA ASN A 283 -6.11 11.52 -2.30
C ASN A 283 -5.91 10.02 -2.06
N LEU A 284 -6.85 9.35 -1.41
CA LEU A 284 -6.83 7.89 -1.27
C LEU A 284 -7.34 7.22 -2.55
N ARG A 285 -8.40 7.77 -3.16
CA ARG A 285 -9.07 7.22 -4.34
C ARG A 285 -8.10 7.05 -5.51
N CYS A 286 -7.32 8.08 -5.86
CA CYS A 286 -6.36 7.99 -6.97
C CYS A 286 -5.34 6.86 -6.75
N ILE A 287 -4.87 6.67 -5.51
CA ILE A 287 -3.93 5.58 -5.16
C ILE A 287 -4.61 4.22 -5.28
N LEU A 288 -5.82 4.06 -4.74
CA LEU A 288 -6.55 2.79 -4.79
C LEU A 288 -6.96 2.41 -6.22
N GLU A 289 -7.43 3.37 -7.03
CA GLU A 289 -7.77 3.14 -8.44
C GLU A 289 -6.52 2.68 -9.22
N MET A 290 -5.36 3.30 -8.96
CA MET A 290 -4.07 2.89 -9.54
C MET A 290 -3.65 1.47 -9.12
N LEU A 291 -3.79 1.11 -7.84
CA LEU A 291 -3.46 -0.23 -7.37
C LEU A 291 -4.43 -1.27 -7.96
N ARG A 292 -5.72 -0.93 -8.07
CA ARG A 292 -6.78 -1.83 -8.54
C ARG A 292 -6.53 -2.35 -9.94
N THR A 293 -5.91 -1.57 -10.83
CA THR A 293 -5.61 -1.98 -12.22
C THR A 293 -4.65 -3.16 -12.32
N GLN A 294 -3.88 -3.43 -11.27
CA GLN A 294 -2.89 -4.52 -11.26
C GLN A 294 -3.02 -5.44 -10.05
N PHE A 295 -4.09 -5.27 -9.27
CA PHE A 295 -4.35 -5.99 -8.04
C PHE A 295 -5.03 -7.34 -8.31
N VAL A 296 -4.59 -8.35 -7.57
CA VAL A 296 -5.15 -9.70 -7.57
C VAL A 296 -5.15 -10.27 -6.14
N THR A 297 -6.08 -11.16 -5.84
CA THR A 297 -6.28 -11.72 -4.49
C THR A 297 -6.25 -13.25 -4.47
N GLY A 298 -6.41 -13.79 -3.27
CA GLY A 298 -6.59 -15.23 -3.04
C GLY A 298 -5.46 -16.08 -3.60
N LYS A 299 -5.84 -17.28 -4.02
CA LYS A 299 -4.93 -18.28 -4.61
C LYS A 299 -4.31 -17.80 -5.92
N PHE A 300 -4.99 -16.96 -6.71
CA PHE A 300 -4.38 -16.42 -7.93
C PHE A 300 -3.12 -15.62 -7.60
N ARG A 301 -3.14 -14.79 -6.53
CA ARG A 301 -1.94 -14.08 -6.06
C ARG A 301 -0.81 -15.05 -5.71
N GLU A 302 -1.13 -16.13 -4.99
CA GLU A 302 -0.16 -17.18 -4.60
C GLU A 302 0.44 -17.88 -5.84
N GLN A 303 -0.35 -18.10 -6.89
CA GLN A 303 0.17 -18.66 -8.14
C GLN A 303 1.13 -17.70 -8.85
N LEU A 304 0.84 -16.39 -8.84
CA LEU A 304 1.76 -15.41 -9.41
C LEU A 304 3.09 -15.35 -8.63
N ASP A 305 3.06 -15.54 -7.31
CA ASP A 305 4.28 -15.60 -6.48
C ASP A 305 5.17 -16.82 -6.81
N LYS A 306 4.61 -17.89 -7.38
CA LYS A 306 5.39 -19.06 -7.84
C LYS A 306 6.14 -18.83 -9.14
N VAL A 307 5.69 -17.87 -9.96
CA VAL A 307 6.30 -17.55 -11.26
C VAL A 307 6.68 -16.07 -11.28
N PRO A 308 7.66 -15.67 -10.44
CA PRO A 308 8.04 -14.28 -10.30
C PRO A 308 8.46 -13.70 -11.63
N GLU A 309 8.09 -12.44 -11.85
CA GLU A 309 8.64 -11.68 -12.96
C GLU A 309 10.12 -11.43 -12.70
N LEU A 310 10.96 -11.63 -13.72
CA LEU A 310 12.38 -11.37 -13.63
C LEU A 310 12.69 -10.08 -14.36
N GLY A 311 13.43 -9.19 -13.70
CA GLY A 311 13.97 -7.97 -14.28
C GLY A 311 15.15 -8.27 -15.23
N TYR A 312 15.75 -7.23 -15.79
CA TYR A 312 16.95 -7.35 -16.62
C TYR A 312 18.25 -7.33 -15.80
N GLU A 313 18.18 -7.00 -14.52
CA GLU A 313 19.31 -6.99 -13.59
C GLU A 313 19.64 -8.39 -13.09
N ARG A 314 20.92 -8.59 -12.77
CA ARG A 314 21.41 -9.79 -12.11
C ARG A 314 21.99 -9.42 -10.75
N ASP A 315 21.75 -10.27 -9.75
CA ASP A 315 22.35 -10.15 -8.43
C ASP A 315 23.85 -10.51 -8.46
N ALA A 316 24.52 -10.39 -7.30
CA ALA A 316 25.94 -10.73 -7.16
C ALA A 316 26.28 -12.19 -7.54
N ASN A 317 25.28 -13.07 -7.55
CA ASN A 317 25.41 -14.47 -7.93
C ASN A 317 25.07 -14.71 -9.42
N GLY A 318 24.84 -13.64 -10.20
CA GLY A 318 24.51 -13.71 -11.62
C GLY A 318 23.07 -14.12 -11.93
N LYS A 319 22.19 -14.23 -10.93
CA LYS A 319 20.77 -14.60 -11.08
C LYS A 319 19.92 -13.36 -11.32
N TYR A 320 18.93 -13.44 -12.21
CA TYR A 320 18.04 -12.32 -12.44
C TYR A 320 17.24 -11.93 -11.18
N VAL A 321 17.16 -10.63 -10.91
CA VAL A 321 16.41 -10.06 -9.79
C VAL A 321 14.92 -10.09 -10.09
N GLU A 322 14.09 -10.34 -9.07
CA GLU A 322 12.63 -10.28 -9.20
C GLU A 322 12.15 -8.84 -9.50
N ALA A 323 11.40 -8.66 -10.61
CA ALA A 323 10.79 -7.41 -11.00
C ALA A 323 9.49 -7.16 -10.21
N ARG A 324 9.59 -6.45 -9.09
CA ARG A 324 8.43 -6.03 -8.29
C ARG A 324 7.78 -4.78 -8.85
N LYS A 325 6.48 -4.62 -8.61
CA LYS A 325 5.72 -3.43 -9.05
C LYS A 325 5.83 -2.28 -8.04
N ARG A 326 6.25 -1.09 -8.49
CA ARG A 326 6.33 0.14 -7.70
C ARG A 326 5.27 1.13 -8.15
N LEU A 327 4.59 1.77 -7.20
CA LEU A 327 3.78 2.97 -7.47
C LEU A 327 4.65 4.20 -7.18
N ALA A 328 4.97 4.97 -8.22
CA ALA A 328 5.74 6.21 -8.15
C ALA A 328 4.83 7.44 -8.35
N PHE A 329 5.21 8.55 -7.73
CA PHE A 329 4.64 9.87 -7.88
C PHE A 329 5.66 10.72 -8.63
N ILE A 330 5.34 11.05 -9.88
CA ILE A 330 6.19 11.82 -10.79
C ILE A 330 5.81 13.29 -10.67
N SER A 331 6.69 14.05 -10.06
CA SER A 331 6.41 15.41 -9.62
C SER A 331 6.23 16.39 -10.77
N SER A 332 7.13 16.32 -11.76
CA SER A 332 7.13 17.26 -12.89
C SER A 332 5.88 17.17 -13.77
N SER A 333 5.16 16.05 -13.75
CA SER A 333 3.97 15.82 -14.58
C SER A 333 2.68 15.62 -13.79
N ASN A 334 2.70 15.73 -12.45
CA ASN A 334 1.58 15.36 -11.57
C ASN A 334 1.00 13.99 -11.97
N GLU A 335 1.87 13.00 -12.12
CA GLU A 335 1.51 11.69 -12.64
C GLU A 335 1.78 10.62 -11.58
N LEU A 336 0.87 9.66 -11.44
CA LEU A 336 1.15 8.42 -10.72
C LEU A 336 1.51 7.35 -11.74
N LEU A 337 2.52 6.53 -11.47
CA LEU A 337 2.95 5.42 -12.33
C LEU A 337 3.08 4.13 -11.53
N ILE A 338 2.33 3.09 -11.90
CA ILE A 338 2.55 1.73 -11.40
C ILE A 338 3.06 0.81 -12.49
N SER A 339 4.23 0.22 -12.25
CA SER A 339 4.92 -0.63 -13.23
C SER A 339 6.04 -1.47 -12.58
N PRO A 340 6.54 -2.53 -13.25
CA PRO A 340 7.65 -3.31 -12.76
C PRO A 340 8.98 -2.54 -12.73
N ILE A 341 9.70 -2.68 -11.62
CA ILE A 341 11.07 -2.18 -11.39
C ILE A 341 12.07 -3.00 -12.22
N GLY A 342 13.09 -2.35 -12.75
CA GLY A 342 14.21 -3.05 -13.42
C GLY A 342 13.75 -3.90 -14.61
N SER A 343 12.68 -3.49 -15.30
CA SER A 343 12.15 -4.15 -16.50
C SER A 343 12.04 -3.18 -17.67
N ARG A 344 12.26 -3.70 -18.89
CA ARG A 344 12.08 -2.95 -20.15
C ARG A 344 10.64 -2.98 -20.67
N SER A 345 9.82 -3.90 -20.17
CA SER A 345 8.41 -4.01 -20.54
C SER A 345 7.60 -4.68 -19.42
N GLY A 346 6.31 -4.40 -19.38
CA GLY A 346 5.39 -4.94 -18.40
C GLY A 346 4.10 -4.15 -18.40
N VAL A 347 3.12 -4.59 -17.63
CA VAL A 347 1.89 -3.81 -17.46
C VAL A 347 2.25 -2.49 -16.79
N THR A 348 1.92 -1.38 -17.44
CA THR A 348 2.07 -0.04 -16.87
C THR A 348 0.70 0.59 -16.77
N THR A 349 0.41 1.23 -15.64
CA THR A 349 -0.71 2.16 -15.54
C THR A 349 -0.14 3.51 -15.14
N SER A 350 -0.48 4.56 -15.87
CA SER A 350 -0.28 5.94 -15.44
C SER A 350 -1.61 6.64 -15.18
N SER A 351 -1.62 7.58 -14.25
CA SER A 351 -2.76 8.47 -14.04
C SER A 351 -2.34 9.91 -13.84
N LYS A 352 -3.21 10.83 -14.25
CA LYS A 352 -3.09 12.26 -13.98
C LYS A 352 -4.27 12.69 -13.10
N PRO A 353 -4.08 12.77 -11.77
CA PRO A 353 -5.11 13.23 -10.85
C PRO A 353 -5.65 14.61 -11.24
N ARG A 354 -6.98 14.81 -11.18
CA ARG A 354 -7.62 16.12 -11.46
C ARG A 354 -7.21 17.19 -10.44
N LYS A 355 -6.80 16.77 -9.24
CA LYS A 355 -6.25 17.63 -8.16
C LYS A 355 -4.87 17.13 -7.77
N LYS A 356 -3.91 18.03 -7.54
CA LYS A 356 -2.58 17.68 -7.04
C LYS A 356 -2.67 17.01 -5.67
N LEU A 357 -2.00 15.87 -5.50
CA LEU A 357 -2.09 15.05 -4.29
C LEU A 357 -1.05 15.41 -3.23
N ILE A 358 0.17 15.72 -3.66
CA ILE A 358 1.28 16.15 -2.80
C ILE A 358 1.80 17.51 -3.29
N LYS A 359 2.42 18.29 -2.39
CA LYS A 359 3.20 19.46 -2.80
C LYS A 359 4.48 18.95 -3.47
N PHE A 360 4.52 19.02 -4.80
CA PHE A 360 5.65 18.53 -5.55
C PHE A 360 6.81 19.54 -5.48
N GLY A 361 7.96 19.10 -4.97
CA GLY A 361 9.24 19.72 -5.34
C GLY A 361 9.77 19.12 -6.66
N ASN A 362 11.05 19.30 -6.96
CA ASN A 362 11.68 18.70 -8.15
C ASN A 362 11.98 17.19 -8.06
N ASN A 363 11.63 16.56 -6.94
CA ASN A 363 11.97 15.17 -6.62
C ASN A 363 10.76 14.27 -6.77
N ASP A 364 10.96 13.03 -7.20
CA ASP A 364 9.91 12.02 -7.30
C ASP A 364 9.81 11.21 -5.99
N PHE A 365 8.67 10.57 -5.80
CA PHE A 365 8.36 9.79 -4.59
C PHE A 365 7.81 8.41 -4.96
N TYR A 366 7.74 7.49 -4.01
CA TYR A 366 7.09 6.21 -4.21
C TYR A 366 6.34 5.73 -2.98
N LEU A 367 5.36 4.87 -3.23
CA LEU A 367 4.65 4.12 -2.20
C LEU A 367 5.50 2.89 -1.82
N PRO A 368 6.09 2.84 -0.61
CA PRO A 368 6.89 1.72 -0.18
C PRO A 368 6.04 0.45 -0.03
N SER A 369 6.71 -0.71 -0.04
CA SER A 369 6.04 -2.01 -0.13
C SER A 369 5.08 -2.27 1.03
N TYR A 370 5.37 -1.80 2.25
CA TYR A 370 4.48 -1.98 3.40
C TYR A 370 3.18 -1.17 3.26
N SER A 371 3.26 0.12 2.88
CA SER A 371 2.09 0.96 2.62
C SER A 371 1.24 0.38 1.50
N LYS A 372 1.89 -0.04 0.40
CA LYS A 372 1.22 -0.69 -0.73
C LYS A 372 0.50 -1.97 -0.30
N PHE A 373 1.20 -2.85 0.40
CA PHE A 373 0.63 -4.11 0.87
C PHE A 373 -0.53 -3.89 1.84
N TYR A 374 -0.44 -2.88 2.71
CA TYR A 374 -1.53 -2.49 3.59
C TYR A 374 -2.78 -2.11 2.79
N LEU A 375 -2.67 -1.20 1.82
CA LEU A 375 -3.80 -0.78 0.98
C LEU A 375 -4.38 -1.94 0.16
N GLU A 376 -3.51 -2.75 -0.45
CA GLU A 376 -3.91 -3.91 -1.24
C GLU A 376 -4.65 -4.96 -0.41
N LYS A 377 -4.13 -5.33 0.77
CA LYS A 377 -4.77 -6.37 1.59
C LYS A 377 -5.96 -5.83 2.38
N ARG A 378 -5.79 -4.71 3.07
CA ARG A 378 -6.78 -4.23 4.05
C ARG A 378 -7.95 -3.52 3.41
N LEU A 379 -7.73 -2.79 2.31
CA LEU A 379 -8.77 -2.00 1.66
C LEU A 379 -9.30 -2.72 0.42
N LEU A 380 -8.44 -3.02 -0.56
CA LEU A 380 -8.88 -3.66 -1.81
C LEU A 380 -9.28 -5.14 -1.61
N GLY A 381 -8.46 -5.91 -0.89
CA GLY A 381 -8.67 -7.34 -0.69
C GLY A 381 -9.91 -7.69 0.12
N ASN A 382 -10.27 -6.84 1.07
CA ASN A 382 -11.46 -7.00 1.91
C ASN A 382 -12.71 -6.34 1.33
N GLU A 383 -12.60 -5.71 0.14
CA GLU A 383 -13.67 -4.90 -0.46
C GLU A 383 -14.22 -3.80 0.49
N ASP A 384 -13.34 -3.25 1.35
CA ASP A 384 -13.67 -2.39 2.50
C ASP A 384 -13.15 -0.94 2.35
N ILE A 385 -13.05 -0.45 1.11
CA ILE A 385 -12.38 0.84 0.84
C ILE A 385 -13.09 2.03 1.51
N ASN A 386 -14.43 2.02 1.62
CA ASN A 386 -15.18 3.09 2.30
C ASN A 386 -15.25 2.96 3.83
N GLN A 387 -14.69 1.88 4.39
CA GLN A 387 -14.61 1.70 5.84
C GLN A 387 -13.58 2.63 6.48
N PHE A 388 -12.67 3.22 5.70
CA PHE A 388 -11.62 4.08 6.20
C PHE A 388 -11.85 5.54 5.80
N GLY A 389 -11.75 6.44 6.76
CA GLY A 389 -11.61 7.88 6.55
C GLY A 389 -10.14 8.31 6.49
N VAL A 390 -9.90 9.51 5.95
CA VAL A 390 -8.56 10.14 5.89
C VAL A 390 -8.56 11.44 6.68
N THR A 391 -7.48 11.75 7.41
CA THR A 391 -7.40 12.97 8.22
C THR A 391 -7.30 14.26 7.41
N ASN A 392 -6.59 14.23 6.28
CA ASN A 392 -6.40 15.39 5.40
C ASN A 392 -7.06 15.10 4.05
N VAL A 393 -8.29 15.55 3.85
CA VAL A 393 -9.04 15.28 2.62
C VAL A 393 -8.43 16.05 1.45
N GLY A 394 -8.08 15.35 0.37
CA GLY A 394 -7.66 15.96 -0.90
C GLY A 394 -6.19 16.38 -1.01
N LYS A 395 -5.41 16.36 0.09
CA LYS A 395 -3.96 16.60 0.08
C LYS A 395 -3.25 15.62 1.02
N ILE A 396 -2.03 15.24 0.68
CA ILE A 396 -1.14 14.44 1.53
C ILE A 396 -0.03 15.36 2.04
N MET A 397 0.17 15.36 3.36
CA MET A 397 1.04 16.31 4.05
C MET A 397 2.38 15.66 4.39
N ALA A 398 3.45 16.46 4.43
CA ALA A 398 4.77 15.98 4.83
C ALA A 398 4.81 15.80 6.36
N ILE A 399 5.46 14.74 6.85
CA ILE A 399 5.78 14.55 8.27
C ILE A 399 7.19 15.05 8.56
N HIS A 400 8.15 14.84 7.65
CA HIS A 400 9.57 15.11 7.93
C HIS A 400 10.30 15.66 6.71
N LYS A 401 11.32 16.51 6.93
CA LYS A 401 12.07 17.22 5.87
C LYS A 401 13.48 16.68 5.59
N ALA A 402 14.08 15.84 6.45
CA ALA A 402 15.45 15.29 6.25
C ALA A 402 15.73 13.99 7.03
N PRO A 403 16.66 13.09 6.65
CA PRO A 403 17.40 13.04 5.39
C PRO A 403 16.53 12.56 4.21
N SER A 404 15.29 12.15 4.46
CA SER A 404 14.28 11.83 3.44
C SER A 404 12.98 12.59 3.73
N ILE A 405 12.29 13.00 2.66
CA ILE A 405 10.94 13.56 2.80
C ILE A 405 9.95 12.39 2.85
N VAL A 406 9.15 12.36 3.90
CA VAL A 406 8.06 11.40 4.07
C VAL A 406 6.75 12.17 4.06
N TYR A 407 5.93 11.93 3.04
CA TYR A 407 4.52 12.28 3.02
C TYR A 407 3.73 11.19 3.70
N ALA A 408 2.69 11.54 4.45
CA ALA A 408 1.83 10.53 5.04
C ALA A 408 0.36 10.90 5.05
N MET A 409 -0.46 9.85 5.03
CA MET A 409 -1.90 9.92 5.15
C MET A 409 -2.35 8.96 6.25
N LYS A 410 -2.98 9.47 7.31
CA LYS A 410 -3.60 8.64 8.33
C LYS A 410 -4.93 8.11 7.82
N LEU A 411 -5.06 6.80 7.77
CA LEU A 411 -6.32 6.08 7.59
C LEU A 411 -6.89 5.73 8.94
N THR A 412 -8.17 6.00 9.17
CA THR A 412 -8.87 5.61 10.41
C THR A 412 -10.14 4.87 10.05
N ASN A 413 -10.32 3.67 10.61
CA ASN A 413 -11.53 2.88 10.41
C ASN A 413 -12.73 3.58 11.09
N LYS A 414 -13.78 3.85 10.32
CA LYS A 414 -14.99 4.57 10.76
C LYS A 414 -15.78 3.80 11.83
N ALA A 415 -15.72 2.47 11.82
CA ALA A 415 -16.42 1.62 12.79
C ALA A 415 -15.58 1.28 14.03
N MET A 416 -14.25 1.37 13.92
CA MET A 416 -13.32 1.06 14.99
C MET A 416 -12.15 2.07 14.95
N PRO A 417 -12.26 3.25 15.58
CA PRO A 417 -11.24 4.31 15.46
C PRO A 417 -9.82 3.90 15.92
N ALA A 418 -9.70 2.85 16.74
CA ALA A 418 -8.42 2.26 17.12
C ALA A 418 -7.76 1.45 15.98
N ASP A 419 -8.50 1.02 14.97
CA ASP A 419 -7.95 0.46 13.73
C ASP A 419 -7.58 1.61 12.77
N PHE A 420 -6.37 2.12 12.93
CA PHE A 420 -5.81 3.16 12.08
C PHE A 420 -4.40 2.79 11.64
N ALA A 421 -3.97 3.37 10.52
CA ALA A 421 -2.63 3.18 9.97
C ALA A 421 -2.15 4.43 9.23
N TYR A 422 -0.84 4.55 9.06
CA TYR A 422 -0.23 5.62 8.28
C TYR A 422 0.26 5.04 6.96
N ILE A 423 -0.12 5.72 5.89
CA ILE A 423 0.29 5.40 4.53
C ILE A 423 1.38 6.37 4.16
N ASP A 424 2.61 5.88 4.25
CA ASP A 424 3.78 6.68 3.93
C ASP A 424 4.04 6.67 2.43
N ILE A 425 4.55 7.79 1.93
CA ILE A 425 5.07 8.01 0.59
C ILE A 425 6.44 8.65 0.77
N VAL A 426 7.47 8.00 0.24
CA VAL A 426 8.87 8.30 0.57
C VAL A 426 9.63 8.77 -0.66
N SER A 427 10.61 9.64 -0.48
CA SER A 427 11.48 10.10 -1.56
C SER A 427 12.38 8.99 -2.08
N PHE A 428 12.75 9.05 -3.37
CA PHE A 428 13.84 8.24 -3.89
C PHE A 428 15.19 8.68 -3.32
N ALA A 429 16.03 7.72 -2.94
CA ALA A 429 17.40 7.98 -2.54
C ALA A 429 18.26 8.39 -3.74
N ALA A 430 19.31 9.16 -3.50
CA ALA A 430 20.30 9.47 -4.53
C ALA A 430 21.01 8.17 -4.96
N GLY A 431 20.91 7.84 -6.24
CA GLY A 431 21.52 6.65 -6.83
C GLY A 431 21.23 6.57 -8.33
N GLU A 432 22.24 6.16 -9.11
CA GLU A 432 22.12 5.91 -10.55
C GLU A 432 21.84 4.42 -10.86
N GLY A 433 21.56 3.65 -9.81
CA GLY A 433 21.32 2.23 -9.90
C GLY A 433 20.02 1.90 -10.65
N LYS A 434 20.09 0.80 -11.42
CA LYS A 434 18.98 0.34 -12.25
C LYS A 434 17.79 -0.14 -11.39
N GLU A 435 18.01 -0.47 -10.11
CA GLU A 435 17.02 -0.81 -9.10
C GLU A 435 16.03 0.33 -8.79
N PHE A 436 16.39 1.56 -9.17
CA PHE A 436 15.51 2.72 -9.06
C PHE A 436 14.64 2.92 -10.31
N THR A 437 14.99 2.29 -11.43
CA THR A 437 14.22 2.39 -12.68
C THR A 437 12.91 1.61 -12.64
N GLN A 438 11.95 2.00 -13.48
CA GLN A 438 10.76 1.19 -13.77
C GLN A 438 10.27 1.40 -15.20
N ALA A 439 9.52 0.45 -15.75
CA ALA A 439 8.97 0.57 -17.09
C ALA A 439 7.96 1.72 -17.18
N LYS A 440 8.00 2.51 -18.25
CA LYS A 440 7.02 3.56 -18.56
C LYS A 440 6.57 3.44 -20.02
N LEU A 441 5.33 3.81 -20.28
CA LEU A 441 4.80 3.84 -21.65
C LEU A 441 5.51 4.92 -22.47
N ASN A 442 5.90 4.59 -23.70
CA ASN A 442 6.42 5.57 -24.64
C ASN A 442 5.25 6.31 -25.32
N GLU A 443 4.90 7.49 -24.80
CA GLU A 443 3.78 8.29 -25.32
C GLU A 443 3.96 8.65 -26.80
N LYS A 444 5.20 8.92 -27.25
CA LYS A 444 5.50 9.20 -28.66
C LYS A 444 5.22 7.98 -29.55
N TYR A 445 5.59 6.80 -29.08
CA TYR A 445 5.26 5.55 -29.78
C TYR A 445 3.75 5.37 -29.88
N VAL A 446 3.03 5.50 -28.76
CA VAL A 446 1.57 5.31 -28.71
C VAL A 446 0.84 6.33 -29.58
N ALA A 447 1.32 7.57 -29.67
CA ALA A 447 0.77 8.58 -30.58
C ALA A 447 0.86 8.13 -32.05
N SER A 448 1.92 7.42 -32.45
CA SER A 448 2.11 6.94 -33.83
C SER A 448 1.18 5.78 -34.24
N ILE A 449 0.54 5.10 -33.28
CA ILE A 449 -0.35 3.96 -33.58
C ILE A 449 -1.64 4.45 -34.22
N LYS A 450 -1.97 3.87 -35.39
CA LYS A 450 -3.17 4.20 -36.18
C LYS A 450 -4.43 3.48 -35.74
N ASN A 451 -4.30 2.26 -35.22
CA ASN A 451 -5.45 1.45 -34.81
C ASN A 451 -5.98 1.95 -33.46
N ARG A 452 -7.03 2.77 -33.52
CA ARG A 452 -7.69 3.37 -32.36
C ARG A 452 -9.19 3.12 -32.46
N PHE A 453 -9.77 2.68 -31.36
CA PHE A 453 -11.16 2.32 -31.26
C PHE A 453 -11.75 2.92 -29.99
N LYS A 454 -13.06 3.11 -29.98
CA LYS A 454 -13.77 3.55 -28.79
C LYS A 454 -14.79 2.51 -28.38
N ILE A 455 -14.84 2.21 -27.10
CA ILE A 455 -15.86 1.37 -26.49
C ILE A 455 -16.47 2.13 -25.32
N ASN A 456 -17.75 1.91 -25.03
CA ASN A 456 -18.40 2.56 -23.89
C ASN A 456 -18.07 1.81 -22.58
N ALA A 457 -18.29 2.49 -21.44
CA ALA A 457 -18.07 1.89 -20.12
C ALA A 457 -18.82 0.56 -19.90
N PRO A 458 -20.11 0.39 -20.28
CA PRO A 458 -20.80 -0.90 -20.17
C PRO A 458 -20.11 -2.05 -20.91
N THR A 459 -19.54 -1.78 -22.10
CA THR A 459 -18.76 -2.78 -22.86
C THR A 459 -17.49 -3.17 -22.09
N MET A 460 -16.80 -2.21 -21.49
CA MET A 460 -15.62 -2.49 -20.65
C MET A 460 -15.97 -3.29 -19.38
N HIS A 461 -17.10 -2.98 -18.73
CA HIS A 461 -17.60 -3.76 -17.60
C HIS A 461 -17.96 -5.19 -18.00
N LYS A 462 -18.63 -5.36 -19.15
CA LYS A 462 -18.95 -6.68 -19.72
C LYS A 462 -17.67 -7.46 -20.03
N LEU A 463 -16.66 -6.79 -20.60
CA LEU A 463 -15.34 -7.35 -20.89
C LEU A 463 -14.64 -7.86 -19.62
N ALA A 464 -14.71 -7.08 -18.54
CA ALA A 464 -14.14 -7.48 -17.26
C ALA A 464 -14.90 -8.66 -16.64
N LYS A 465 -16.22 -8.56 -16.52
CA LYS A 465 -17.07 -9.54 -15.80
C LYS A 465 -17.14 -10.90 -16.50
N LEU A 466 -17.44 -10.90 -17.80
CA LEU A 466 -17.70 -12.16 -18.52
C LEU A 466 -16.42 -12.89 -18.94
N TYR A 467 -15.27 -12.21 -18.96
CA TYR A 467 -14.02 -12.76 -19.50
C TYR A 467 -12.91 -12.74 -18.46
N ALA A 468 -12.48 -11.56 -18.03
CA ALA A 468 -11.32 -11.44 -17.16
C ALA A 468 -11.56 -12.06 -15.77
N GLU A 469 -12.67 -11.71 -15.12
CA GLU A 469 -13.03 -12.25 -13.81
C GLU A 469 -13.38 -13.74 -13.90
N LYS A 470 -14.16 -14.15 -14.90
CA LYS A 470 -14.45 -15.56 -15.16
C LYS A 470 -13.17 -16.40 -15.33
N TRP A 471 -12.16 -15.87 -16.02
CA TRP A 471 -10.86 -16.54 -16.14
C TRP A 471 -10.12 -16.59 -14.80
N ILE A 472 -10.08 -15.47 -14.06
CA ILE A 472 -9.45 -15.41 -12.74
C ILE A 472 -10.08 -16.45 -11.80
N ASP A 473 -11.41 -16.54 -11.78
CA ASP A 473 -12.14 -17.46 -10.89
C ASP A 473 -11.97 -18.94 -11.29
N SER A 474 -11.90 -19.22 -12.60
CA SER A 474 -11.85 -20.61 -13.09
C SER A 474 -10.43 -21.16 -13.27
N LYS A 475 -9.48 -20.33 -13.67
CA LYS A 475 -8.09 -20.71 -14.01
C LYS A 475 -7.05 -20.03 -13.14
N GLY A 476 -7.38 -18.95 -12.42
CA GLY A 476 -6.44 -18.19 -11.60
C GLY A 476 -5.74 -19.04 -10.53
N ASP A 477 -6.44 -19.98 -9.91
CA ASP A 477 -5.89 -20.97 -8.96
C ASP A 477 -4.77 -21.85 -9.54
N HIS A 478 -4.66 -21.88 -10.87
CA HIS A 478 -3.70 -22.65 -11.64
C HIS A 478 -2.97 -21.78 -12.67
N ALA A 479 -2.89 -20.46 -12.46
CA ALA A 479 -2.29 -19.53 -13.40
C ALA A 479 -0.78 -19.74 -13.64
N SER A 480 -0.11 -20.49 -12.77
CA SER A 480 1.29 -20.88 -12.95
C SER A 480 1.49 -22.00 -13.97
N ARG A 481 0.42 -22.69 -14.39
CA ARG A 481 0.50 -23.78 -15.36
C ARG A 481 0.74 -23.23 -16.78
N PRO A 482 1.60 -23.88 -17.59
CA PRO A 482 1.91 -23.41 -18.94
C PRO A 482 0.69 -23.20 -19.85
N GLU A 483 -0.33 -24.05 -19.76
CA GLU A 483 -1.57 -23.90 -20.53
C GLU A 483 -2.36 -22.62 -20.19
N ASN A 484 -2.19 -22.06 -18.99
CA ASN A 484 -2.89 -20.86 -18.55
C ASN A 484 -2.05 -19.59 -18.75
N ASP A 485 -0.85 -19.69 -19.30
CA ASP A 485 0.11 -18.60 -19.35
C ASP A 485 -0.19 -17.60 -20.48
N LEU A 486 -0.73 -18.06 -21.61
CA LEU A 486 -0.98 -17.26 -22.81
C LEU A 486 -2.45 -17.27 -23.25
N CYS A 487 -2.89 -16.14 -23.78
CA CYS A 487 -4.14 -16.00 -24.52
C CYS A 487 -3.92 -15.13 -25.75
N SER A 488 -4.82 -15.24 -26.72
CA SER A 488 -4.92 -14.26 -27.79
C SER A 488 -6.08 -13.30 -27.51
N PHE A 489 -5.87 -12.04 -27.85
CA PHE A 489 -6.90 -11.02 -27.87
C PHE A 489 -7.02 -10.48 -29.29
N ALA A 490 -8.24 -10.44 -29.80
CA ALA A 490 -8.51 -9.90 -31.12
C ALA A 490 -9.59 -8.82 -31.11
N VAL A 491 -9.41 -7.83 -31.95
CA VAL A 491 -10.39 -6.80 -32.27
C VAL A 491 -10.92 -7.09 -33.67
N ALA A 492 -12.20 -7.43 -33.75
CA ALA A 492 -12.96 -7.58 -34.98
C ALA A 492 -13.82 -6.33 -35.25
N SER A 493 -14.54 -6.31 -36.37
CA SER A 493 -15.41 -5.16 -36.70
C SER A 493 -16.62 -5.06 -35.78
N ASP A 494 -17.08 -6.15 -35.16
CA ASP A 494 -18.28 -6.19 -34.32
C ASP A 494 -18.07 -6.91 -32.98
N ALA A 495 -16.85 -7.32 -32.65
CA ALA A 495 -16.55 -8.02 -31.42
C ALA A 495 -15.11 -7.83 -30.91
N LEU A 496 -14.94 -8.05 -29.61
CA LEU A 496 -13.65 -8.33 -28.98
C LEU A 496 -13.59 -9.81 -28.64
N GLU A 497 -12.57 -10.51 -29.08
CA GLU A 497 -12.49 -11.97 -28.99
C GLU A 497 -11.28 -12.42 -28.18
N PHE A 498 -11.47 -13.49 -27.41
CA PHE A 498 -10.45 -14.13 -26.59
C PHE A 498 -10.35 -15.60 -26.92
N GLU A 499 -9.13 -16.04 -27.20
CA GLU A 499 -8.82 -17.46 -27.31
C GLU A 499 -7.84 -17.83 -26.20
N ILE A 500 -8.23 -18.80 -25.37
CA ILE A 500 -7.36 -19.38 -24.36
C ILE A 500 -6.89 -20.73 -24.90
N PHE A 501 -5.57 -20.94 -24.90
CA PHE A 501 -4.96 -22.16 -25.41
C PHE A 501 -5.00 -23.25 -24.34
N ASP A 502 -5.20 -24.50 -24.74
CA ASP A 502 -5.05 -25.65 -23.87
C ASP A 502 -3.63 -26.25 -23.94
N LYS A 503 -3.42 -27.43 -23.34
CA LYS A 503 -2.13 -28.13 -23.33
C LYS A 503 -1.65 -28.58 -24.71
N ALA A 504 -2.58 -28.86 -25.64
CA ALA A 504 -2.24 -29.26 -27.02
C ALA A 504 -1.92 -28.03 -27.91
N GLY A 505 -2.20 -26.82 -27.41
CA GLY A 505 -2.14 -25.59 -28.19
C GLY A 505 -3.41 -25.32 -28.99
N ASP A 506 -4.46 -26.12 -28.75
CA ASP A 506 -5.79 -25.94 -29.34
C ASP A 506 -6.56 -24.87 -28.56
N ILE A 507 -7.59 -24.30 -29.19
CA ILE A 507 -8.46 -23.29 -28.57
C ILE A 507 -9.38 -24.00 -27.59
N GLY A 508 -9.07 -23.91 -26.28
CA GLY A 508 -9.87 -24.53 -25.22
C GLY A 508 -11.11 -23.71 -24.82
N ALA A 509 -11.15 -22.43 -25.16
CA ALA A 509 -12.31 -21.55 -25.03
C ALA A 509 -12.22 -20.40 -26.03
N ASP A 510 -13.27 -20.22 -26.84
CA ASP A 510 -13.47 -19.06 -27.71
C ASP A 510 -14.60 -18.21 -27.12
N THR A 511 -14.27 -16.98 -26.77
CA THR A 511 -15.18 -16.10 -26.04
C THR A 511 -15.30 -14.77 -26.78
N VAL A 512 -16.51 -14.45 -27.22
CA VAL A 512 -16.79 -13.29 -28.07
C VAL A 512 -17.59 -12.24 -27.31
N CYS A 513 -17.02 -11.05 -27.14
CA CYS A 513 -17.69 -9.87 -26.59
C CYS A 513 -18.22 -9.02 -27.73
N SER A 514 -19.50 -9.20 -28.08
CA SER A 514 -20.16 -8.39 -29.11
C SER A 514 -20.18 -6.92 -28.74
N LEU A 515 -19.84 -6.08 -29.71
CA LEU A 515 -19.91 -4.62 -29.65
C LEU A 515 -21.26 -4.14 -30.17
N ASN A 516 -21.83 -3.12 -29.51
CA ASN A 516 -23.11 -2.54 -29.95
C ASN A 516 -22.99 -1.81 -31.29
N ASN A 517 -21.81 -1.21 -31.54
CA ASN A 517 -21.51 -0.47 -32.76
C ASN A 517 -20.35 -1.13 -33.49
N LYS A 518 -20.46 -1.21 -34.82
CA LYS A 518 -19.38 -1.73 -35.66
C LYS A 518 -18.20 -0.75 -35.67
N LEU A 519 -17.00 -1.28 -35.42
CA LEU A 519 -15.73 -0.60 -35.57
C LEU A 519 -15.33 -0.51 -37.04
N LYS A 520 -14.72 0.63 -37.42
CA LYS A 520 -14.14 0.83 -38.74
C LYS A 520 -12.82 0.06 -38.85
N LEU A 521 -12.88 -1.20 -39.22
CA LEU A 521 -11.74 -2.09 -39.29
C LEU A 521 -11.72 -2.88 -40.61
N THR A 522 -10.61 -2.80 -41.36
CA THR A 522 -10.45 -3.53 -42.63
C THR A 522 -10.05 -4.98 -42.44
N ARG A 523 -9.36 -5.30 -41.34
CA ARG A 523 -8.92 -6.66 -41.00
C ARG A 523 -8.90 -6.86 -39.49
N LYS A 524 -9.28 -8.06 -39.04
CA LYS A 524 -9.16 -8.47 -37.63
C LYS A 524 -7.71 -8.29 -37.16
N LEU A 525 -7.54 -7.61 -36.03
CA LEU A 525 -6.25 -7.44 -35.36
C LEU A 525 -6.16 -8.45 -34.24
N LYS A 526 -5.17 -9.34 -34.25
CA LYS A 526 -5.02 -10.42 -33.27
C LYS A 526 -3.58 -10.48 -32.78
N PHE A 527 -3.40 -10.46 -31.45
CA PHE A 527 -2.09 -10.53 -30.81
C PHE A 527 -2.12 -11.44 -29.58
N LEU A 528 -0.96 -11.94 -29.20
CA LEU A 528 -0.79 -12.79 -28.01
C LEU A 528 -0.45 -11.94 -26.79
N PHE A 529 -0.93 -12.36 -25.63
CA PHE A 529 -0.70 -11.73 -24.34
C PHE A 529 -0.45 -12.79 -23.27
N LYS A 530 0.25 -12.39 -22.21
CA LYS A 530 0.28 -13.16 -20.96
C LYS A 530 -1.06 -13.00 -20.25
N CYS A 531 -1.72 -14.10 -19.87
CA CYS A 531 -2.99 -14.03 -19.13
C CYS A 531 -2.83 -13.27 -17.81
N ARG A 532 -1.70 -13.48 -17.12
CA ARG A 532 -1.32 -12.76 -15.88
C ARG A 532 -1.10 -11.26 -16.05
N ASP A 533 -1.00 -10.76 -17.28
CA ASP A 533 -0.91 -9.33 -17.57
C ASP A 533 -2.29 -8.79 -17.98
N LEU A 534 -2.94 -9.47 -18.93
CA LEU A 534 -4.18 -9.02 -19.54
C LEU A 534 -5.37 -9.12 -18.58
N MET A 535 -5.57 -10.27 -17.92
CA MET A 535 -6.77 -10.50 -17.11
C MET A 535 -6.84 -9.59 -15.88
N PRO A 536 -5.77 -9.41 -15.09
CA PRO A 536 -5.80 -8.45 -13.98
C PRO A 536 -6.07 -7.00 -14.45
N ALA A 537 -5.47 -6.59 -15.57
CA ALA A 537 -5.67 -5.26 -16.12
C ALA A 537 -7.13 -5.02 -16.54
N LEU A 538 -7.72 -5.95 -17.29
CA LEU A 538 -9.12 -5.85 -17.70
C LEU A 538 -10.08 -5.87 -16.50
N SER A 539 -9.88 -6.80 -15.55
CA SER A 539 -10.67 -6.84 -14.31
C SER A 539 -10.55 -5.54 -13.52
N GLY A 540 -9.34 -5.02 -13.40
CA GLY A 540 -9.06 -3.80 -12.66
C GLY A 540 -9.72 -2.57 -13.28
N ILE A 541 -9.61 -2.38 -14.60
CA ILE A 541 -10.28 -1.28 -15.31
C ILE A 541 -11.81 -1.40 -15.18
N GLY A 542 -12.37 -2.59 -15.39
CA GLY A 542 -13.82 -2.80 -15.31
C GLY A 542 -14.39 -2.77 -13.88
N ALA A 543 -13.56 -2.67 -12.85
CA ALA A 543 -14.00 -2.43 -11.48
C ALA A 543 -14.14 -0.94 -11.13
N LEU A 544 -13.66 -0.03 -12.00
CA LEU A 544 -13.71 1.42 -11.77
C LEU A 544 -15.03 2.00 -12.27
N GLN A 545 -15.53 3.06 -11.64
CA GLN A 545 -16.63 3.84 -12.20
C GLN A 545 -16.08 4.76 -13.29
N LEU A 546 -16.15 4.30 -14.54
CA LEU A 546 -15.63 4.98 -15.71
C LEU A 546 -16.53 6.15 -16.11
N ASP A 547 -15.91 7.26 -16.48
CA ASP A 547 -16.57 8.45 -17.03
C ASP A 547 -16.33 8.49 -18.55
N GLY A 548 -17.41 8.48 -19.32
CA GLY A 548 -17.36 8.52 -20.78
C GLY A 548 -16.91 7.24 -21.49
N GLU A 549 -16.29 7.42 -22.66
CA GLU A 549 -15.80 6.33 -23.51
C GLU A 549 -14.36 5.92 -23.15
N VAL A 550 -14.04 4.65 -23.39
CA VAL A 550 -12.68 4.10 -23.27
C VAL A 550 -12.05 4.04 -24.67
N GLU A 551 -10.91 4.70 -24.84
CA GLU A 551 -10.09 4.59 -26.07
C GLU A 551 -9.23 3.32 -25.98
N LEU A 552 -9.38 2.42 -26.94
CA LEU A 552 -8.56 1.22 -27.12
C LEU A 552 -7.58 1.45 -28.28
N ILE A 553 -6.29 1.26 -28.03
CA ILE A 553 -5.22 1.41 -29.02
C ILE A 553 -4.45 0.09 -29.08
N LEU A 554 -4.25 -0.47 -30.27
CA LEU A 554 -3.69 -1.80 -30.41
C LEU A 554 -2.71 -1.92 -31.58
N ASP A 555 -1.52 -2.44 -31.31
CA ASP A 555 -0.58 -2.85 -32.35
C ASP A 555 0.21 -4.10 -31.97
N LYS A 556 1.24 -4.41 -32.76
CA LYS A 556 2.11 -5.58 -32.55
C LYS A 556 2.92 -5.57 -31.26
N ASN A 557 3.01 -4.43 -30.57
CA ASN A 557 3.82 -4.25 -29.37
C ASN A 557 2.95 -4.08 -28.12
N VAL A 558 1.80 -3.42 -28.20
CA VAL A 558 1.02 -3.03 -27.02
C VAL A 558 -0.48 -2.98 -27.26
N LEU A 559 -1.25 -3.28 -26.20
CA LEU A 559 -2.65 -2.91 -26.03
C LEU A 559 -2.74 -1.79 -24.99
N VAL A 560 -3.33 -0.65 -25.34
CA VAL A 560 -3.50 0.50 -24.44
C VAL A 560 -4.97 0.83 -24.28
N PHE A 561 -5.40 1.03 -23.04
CA PHE A 561 -6.69 1.61 -22.67
C PHE A 561 -6.46 3.01 -22.11
N LYS A 562 -7.10 4.03 -22.70
CA LYS A 562 -7.25 5.34 -22.07
C LYS A 562 -8.68 5.53 -21.61
N TYR A 563 -8.85 5.95 -20.38
CA TYR A 563 -10.17 6.09 -19.74
C TYR A 563 -10.10 7.13 -18.63
N GLU A 564 -11.26 7.61 -18.21
CA GLU A 564 -11.35 8.59 -17.14
C GLU A 564 -12.23 8.08 -16.01
N THR A 565 -11.99 8.60 -14.82
CA THR A 565 -12.94 8.61 -13.72
C THR A 565 -13.16 10.07 -13.32
N THR A 566 -14.10 10.31 -12.40
CA THR A 566 -14.27 11.65 -11.83
C THR A 566 -13.04 12.10 -11.01
N ALA A 567 -12.08 11.21 -10.70
CA ALA A 567 -10.88 11.51 -9.90
C ALA A 567 -9.63 11.78 -10.75
N ALA A 568 -9.44 11.06 -11.86
CA ALA A 568 -8.26 11.19 -12.71
C ALA A 568 -8.50 10.70 -14.15
N SER A 569 -7.59 11.07 -15.06
CA SER A 569 -7.46 10.41 -16.36
C SER A 569 -6.39 9.32 -16.27
N TYR A 570 -6.62 8.16 -16.90
CA TYR A 570 -5.79 6.96 -16.78
C TYR A 570 -5.34 6.45 -18.15
N ILE A 571 -4.16 5.82 -18.17
CA ILE A 571 -3.65 5.06 -19.29
C ILE A 571 -3.11 3.74 -18.76
N THR A 572 -3.72 2.61 -19.15
CA THR A 572 -3.20 1.26 -18.85
C THR A 572 -2.68 0.63 -20.13
N ALA A 573 -1.41 0.25 -20.15
CA ALA A 573 -0.74 -0.38 -21.28
C ALA A 573 -0.27 -1.79 -20.92
N ILE A 574 -0.56 -2.74 -21.81
CA ILE A 574 -0.32 -4.17 -21.64
C ILE A 574 0.55 -4.63 -22.80
N PRO A 575 1.77 -5.15 -22.54
CA PRO A 575 2.65 -5.60 -23.59
C PRO A 575 2.08 -6.86 -24.26
N THR A 576 2.19 -6.90 -25.59
CA THR A 576 2.00 -8.14 -26.34
C THR A 576 3.16 -9.10 -26.08
N PHE A 577 2.94 -10.39 -26.35
CA PHE A 577 3.91 -11.46 -26.16
C PHE A 577 4.37 -12.03 -27.51
N ASN A 578 5.68 -12.20 -27.66
CA ASN A 578 6.29 -12.80 -28.84
C ASN A 578 6.62 -14.28 -28.55
N LYS A 579 5.94 -15.19 -29.26
CA LYS A 579 6.08 -16.64 -29.06
C LYS A 579 7.46 -17.15 -29.49
N GLN A 580 8.08 -16.54 -30.51
CA GLN A 580 9.39 -16.92 -31.02
C GLN A 580 10.51 -16.57 -30.02
N THR A 581 10.50 -15.34 -29.50
CA THR A 581 11.53 -14.88 -28.54
C THR A 581 11.21 -15.29 -27.10
N LYS A 582 9.99 -15.78 -26.84
CA LYS A 582 9.45 -16.09 -25.51
C LYS A 582 9.50 -14.90 -24.55
N LYS A 583 9.39 -13.67 -25.09
CA LYS A 583 9.48 -12.41 -24.33
C LYS A 583 8.31 -11.50 -24.64
N ARG A 584 8.05 -10.57 -23.70
CA ARG A 584 7.19 -9.42 -23.94
C ARG A 584 7.82 -8.50 -24.97
N ASN A 585 7.00 -7.87 -25.80
CA ASN A 585 7.47 -6.87 -26.74
C ASN A 585 7.79 -5.56 -26.00
N GLU A 586 8.99 -5.02 -26.26
CA GLU A 586 9.52 -3.85 -25.55
C GLU A 586 9.30 -2.54 -26.32
N GLY A 587 8.94 -2.60 -27.62
CA GLY A 587 8.99 -1.43 -28.52
C GLY A 587 8.08 -0.26 -28.13
N ALA A 588 7.04 -0.50 -27.32
CA ALA A 588 6.14 0.54 -26.83
C ALA A 588 6.52 1.13 -25.46
N PHE A 589 7.62 0.67 -24.86
CA PHE A 589 8.02 1.02 -23.49
C PHE A 589 9.40 1.66 -23.46
N VAL A 590 9.63 2.47 -22.43
CA VAL A 590 10.90 3.10 -22.10
C VAL A 590 11.21 2.87 -20.62
N VAL A 591 12.48 3.02 -20.26
CA VAL A 591 12.92 2.98 -18.87
C VAL A 591 12.76 4.37 -18.28
N TYR A 592 12.00 4.49 -17.20
CA TYR A 592 11.87 5.73 -16.44
C TYR A 592 12.83 5.70 -15.24
N GLN A 593 13.65 6.74 -15.13
CA GLN A 593 14.52 7.00 -13.98
C GLN A 593 13.87 8.08 -13.10
N PRO A 594 13.55 7.78 -11.83
CA PRO A 594 13.03 8.77 -10.90
C PRO A 594 14.05 9.84 -10.55
N LYS A 595 13.58 11.06 -10.31
CA LYS A 595 14.39 12.14 -9.74
C LYS A 595 14.54 11.93 -8.24
N ALA A 596 15.75 11.61 -7.80
CA ALA A 596 16.07 11.42 -6.39
C ALA A 596 15.98 12.73 -5.60
N TYR A 597 15.74 12.60 -4.29
CA TYR A 597 15.89 13.73 -3.37
C TYR A 597 17.38 14.07 -3.22
N ALA A 598 17.79 15.19 -3.81
CA ALA A 598 19.07 15.81 -3.51
C ALA A 598 18.89 16.67 -2.24
N LYS A 599 19.60 16.30 -1.16
CA LYS A 599 19.73 17.18 0.01
C LYS A 599 20.34 18.49 -0.50
N GLN A 600 19.71 19.64 -0.24
CA GLN A 600 20.42 20.91 -0.40
C GLN A 600 21.66 20.82 0.49
N SER A 601 22.84 20.83 -0.13
CA SER A 601 24.06 21.18 0.58
C SER A 601 23.76 22.50 1.28
N SER A 602 24.07 22.58 2.57
CA SER A 602 23.94 23.80 3.35
C SER A 602 24.92 24.85 2.80
N VAL A 603 24.53 25.50 1.70
CA VAL A 603 25.16 26.71 1.22
C VAL A 603 24.53 27.83 2.02
N ALA A 604 25.36 28.53 2.79
CA ALA A 604 24.97 29.75 3.47
C ALA A 604 24.24 30.68 2.49
N PRO A 605 23.18 31.40 2.90
CA PRO A 605 22.38 32.20 1.99
C PRO A 605 23.23 33.32 1.40
N SER A 606 23.69 33.15 0.15
CA SER A 606 24.21 34.28 -0.63
C SER A 606 23.00 34.98 -1.26
N ALA A 607 22.84 36.25 -0.91
CA ALA A 607 21.82 37.13 -1.44
C ALA A 607 21.93 37.25 -2.98
N ALA A 608 21.08 36.56 -3.72
CA ALA A 608 20.74 36.88 -5.11
C ALA A 608 19.43 36.19 -5.54
N SER A 609 18.45 37.02 -5.93
CA SER A 609 17.20 36.74 -6.67
C SER A 609 16.38 35.50 -6.27
N PHE A 610 15.36 35.76 -5.45
CA PHE A 610 14.12 34.99 -5.36
C PHE A 610 13.44 34.95 -6.74
N ASP A 611 13.48 33.81 -7.41
CA ASP A 611 12.60 33.46 -8.53
C ASP A 611 11.75 32.23 -8.13
N GLU A 612 10.47 32.28 -8.48
CA GLU A 612 9.30 31.49 -8.05
C GLU A 612 9.35 29.94 -8.26
N LEU A 613 10.52 29.28 -8.25
CA LEU A 613 10.64 27.86 -8.63
C LEU A 613 11.00 26.89 -7.49
N ASN A 614 11.10 27.34 -6.24
CA ASN A 614 11.25 26.45 -5.08
C ASN A 614 10.61 27.09 -3.85
N GLU A 615 9.30 26.91 -3.64
CA GLU A 615 8.73 27.20 -2.33
C GLU A 615 9.20 26.15 -1.33
N PRO A 616 9.96 26.52 -0.27
CA PRO A 616 10.25 25.61 0.82
C PRO A 616 8.92 25.23 1.48
N ILE A 617 8.71 23.93 1.74
CA ILE A 617 7.59 23.47 2.58
C ILE A 617 7.70 24.26 3.90
N VAL A 618 6.67 25.03 4.27
CA VAL A 618 6.67 25.86 5.50
C VAL A 618 6.38 24.98 6.72
N GLU A 619 6.59 25.44 7.94
CA GLU A 619 6.29 24.66 9.16
C GLU A 619 4.79 24.33 9.28
N ASP A 620 3.92 25.22 8.81
CA ASP A 620 2.46 25.03 8.73
C ASP A 620 2.02 23.93 7.74
N ASP A 621 2.92 23.48 6.86
CA ASP A 621 2.68 22.39 5.90
C ASP A 621 3.07 21.01 6.45
N LEU A 622 3.53 20.94 7.70
CA LEU A 622 3.86 19.68 8.36
C LEU A 622 2.68 19.17 9.18
N ILE A 623 2.48 17.86 9.16
CA ILE A 623 1.67 17.23 10.22
C ILE A 623 2.46 17.41 11.52
N PRO A 624 1.83 17.86 12.63
CA PRO A 624 2.46 17.84 13.95
C PRO A 624 3.07 16.46 14.19
N VAL A 625 4.39 16.43 14.31
CA VAL A 625 5.17 15.21 14.30
C VAL A 625 4.92 14.45 15.60
N TYR A 626 4.02 13.48 15.56
CA TYR A 626 4.02 12.36 16.50
C TYR A 626 4.66 11.18 15.77
N CYS A 627 5.99 11.19 15.66
CA CYS A 627 6.71 10.13 14.93
C CYS A 627 6.41 8.75 15.52
N TYR A 628 6.15 7.82 14.61
CA TYR A 628 5.92 6.40 14.85
C TYR A 628 7.18 5.72 15.36
N ALA A 629 7.02 4.79 16.31
CA ALA A 629 8.07 4.00 16.93
C ALA A 629 8.18 2.60 16.33
#